data_AF-A0A1L7ADL6-F1
#
_entry.id   AF-A0A1L7ADL6-F1
#
_cell.length_a   1.000
_cell.length_b   1.000
_cell.length_c   1.000
_cell.angle_alpha   90.00
_cell.angle_beta   90.00
_cell.angle_gamma   90.00
#
_symmetry.space_group_name_H-M   'P 1'
#
loop_
_entity.id
_entity.type
_entity.pdbx_description
1 polymer ?
#
loop_
_entity_poly.entity_id
_entity_poly.type
_entity_poly.pdbx_seq_one_letter_code
_entity_poly.pdbx_strand_id
1 'polypeptide(L)'
;MRFLFLGSTFRALDSLAPAMAVLRAGGHACRSLLYPLPGDASRDRFAGWAEGAHRVLEHDAGTVAEYADHARSPGFLEEIAAEIEGFRPAALVLAVNTLPFARLRADLRERLPPPRAPFWIGVQHGLVQRWEEMNRHDTCDAFLAFGPRDLGRLAPWLRARARVAGLPKLDRLAEQPTSDRGFLLYVADARPTAVEAVNRLLTALEARLGCPVLVRDHPARPGLYRPEASLPRDPALQALVEAGDPIPALAACSAVLTNYSTLGLEALALGKPLVSLPLDDALEAFGGIPGMAASLEPEAVLDALRRAREDSAAVERFLGDAVGGRAPHHASRMARALESLTRAHRRRAGRPMPDRRPAARLPLRLGVEATAWPEENRLALRGFVAADPPVTRIRLRHGGEPLGEAEVAGRRPDLADAFADYGRIATGWRLDCPLPEAPGLLEVELLDETGPRGIRTLHPRMTRVTPG
;
A
#
# COMPACT_ATOMS: atom_id res chain seq x y z
N MET A 1 -12.69 -14.10 23.11
CA MET A 1 -11.40 -14.53 22.49
C MET A 1 -10.34 -13.49 22.79
N ARG A 2 -9.07 -13.73 22.45
CA ARG A 2 -7.97 -12.78 22.66
C ARG A 2 -7.48 -12.28 21.29
N PHE A 3 -7.49 -10.98 21.05
CA PHE A 3 -7.05 -10.36 19.80
C PHE A 3 -5.86 -9.46 20.08
N LEU A 4 -4.76 -9.68 19.38
CA LEU A 4 -3.59 -8.81 19.44
C LEU A 4 -3.48 -8.08 18.11
N PHE A 5 -3.61 -6.76 18.12
CA PHE A 5 -3.29 -5.93 16.97
C PHE A 5 -1.79 -5.65 16.97
N LEU A 6 -1.12 -5.84 15.83
CA LEU A 6 0.26 -5.44 15.62
C LEU A 6 0.31 -4.46 14.44
N GLY A 7 0.84 -3.26 14.69
CA GLY A 7 0.89 -2.19 13.70
C GLY A 7 2.14 -1.34 13.83
N SER A 8 2.57 -0.76 12.72
CA SER A 8 3.75 0.11 12.69
C SER A 8 3.43 1.59 12.78
N THR A 9 2.15 1.97 12.79
CA THR A 9 1.75 3.37 12.86
C THR A 9 0.54 3.51 13.77
N PHE A 10 0.48 4.61 14.50
CA PHE A 10 -0.67 4.96 15.31
C PHE A 10 -1.90 5.22 14.45
N ARG A 11 -1.72 5.68 13.20
CA ARG A 11 -2.80 5.78 12.19
C ARG A 11 -3.43 4.43 11.83
N ALA A 12 -2.64 3.36 11.80
CA ALA A 12 -3.15 2.00 11.61
C ALA A 12 -4.09 1.60 12.76
N LEU A 13 -3.67 1.91 13.99
CA LEU A 13 -4.48 1.69 15.18
C LEU A 13 -5.75 2.55 15.16
N ASP A 14 -5.67 3.84 14.85
CA ASP A 14 -6.84 4.74 14.73
C ASP A 14 -7.92 4.13 13.81
N SER A 15 -7.48 3.57 12.68
CA SER A 15 -8.37 2.95 11.69
C SER A 15 -9.12 1.72 12.20
N LEU A 16 -8.54 0.99 13.16
CA LEU A 16 -9.09 -0.26 13.72
C LEU A 16 -9.63 -0.12 15.14
N ALA A 17 -9.30 0.96 15.84
CA ALA A 17 -9.66 1.22 17.23
C ALA A 17 -11.16 1.04 17.50
N PRO A 18 -12.09 1.55 16.65
CA PRO A 18 -13.52 1.32 16.86
C PRO A 18 -13.92 -0.15 16.80
N ALA A 19 -13.35 -0.95 15.87
CA ALA A 19 -13.64 -2.37 15.80
C ALA A 19 -13.13 -3.12 17.05
N MET A 20 -11.95 -2.73 17.56
CA MET A 20 -11.40 -3.29 18.81
C MET A 20 -12.26 -2.91 20.03
N ALA A 21 -12.85 -1.72 20.04
CA ALA A 21 -13.82 -1.32 21.08
C ALA A 21 -15.08 -2.19 21.03
N VAL A 22 -15.63 -2.46 19.84
CA VAL A 22 -16.78 -3.37 19.68
C VAL A 22 -16.44 -4.79 20.16
N LEU A 23 -15.26 -5.32 19.84
CA LEU A 23 -14.82 -6.63 20.33
C LEU A 23 -14.70 -6.66 21.87
N ARG A 24 -14.17 -5.60 22.49
CA ARG A 24 -14.09 -5.46 23.96
C ARG A 24 -15.46 -5.42 24.61
N ALA A 25 -16.39 -4.64 24.05
CA ALA A 25 -17.78 -4.60 24.51
C ALA A 25 -18.46 -5.98 24.41
N GLY A 26 -18.08 -6.81 23.42
CA GLY A 26 -18.48 -8.21 23.30
C GLY A 26 -17.76 -9.19 24.24
N GLY A 27 -17.02 -8.72 25.25
CA GLY A 27 -16.31 -9.55 26.23
C GLY A 27 -15.02 -10.20 25.71
N HIS A 28 -14.43 -9.69 24.63
CA HIS A 28 -13.13 -10.16 24.15
C HIS A 28 -11.98 -9.34 24.74
N ALA A 29 -10.87 -10.02 25.04
CA ALA A 29 -9.65 -9.32 25.42
C ALA A 29 -8.95 -8.81 24.15
N CYS A 30 -8.68 -7.52 24.09
CA CYS A 30 -8.06 -6.88 22.93
C CYS A 30 -6.86 -6.05 23.41
N ARG A 31 -5.70 -6.28 22.81
CA ARG A 31 -4.47 -5.51 23.06
C ARG A 31 -3.85 -5.07 21.74
N SER A 32 -3.11 -3.98 21.78
CA SER A 32 -2.31 -3.51 20.65
C SER A 32 -0.82 -3.57 21.01
N LEU A 33 0.00 -4.00 20.06
CA LEU A 33 1.45 -3.92 20.11
C LEU A 33 1.86 -3.01 18.96
N LEU A 34 2.41 -1.85 19.27
CA LEU A 34 2.78 -0.85 18.28
C LEU A 34 4.29 -0.79 18.19
N TYR A 35 4.79 -0.75 16.96
CA TYR A 35 6.20 -0.52 16.68
C TYR A 35 6.28 0.66 15.71
N PRO A 36 6.08 1.89 16.20
CA PRO A 36 5.78 3.06 15.38
C PRO A 36 6.94 3.40 14.43
N LEU A 37 6.66 3.90 13.23
CA LEU A 37 7.71 4.42 12.36
C LEU A 37 8.40 5.64 13.00
N PRO A 38 9.69 5.88 12.71
CA PRO A 38 10.38 7.10 13.14
C PRO A 38 9.59 8.35 12.73
N GLY A 39 9.31 9.24 13.69
CA GLY A 39 8.59 10.49 13.45
C GLY A 39 7.06 10.38 13.35
N ASP A 40 6.43 9.28 13.76
CA ASP A 40 4.96 9.21 13.85
C ASP A 40 4.43 10.10 15.01
N ALA A 41 4.13 11.35 14.68
CA ALA A 41 3.61 12.35 15.61
C ALA A 41 2.18 12.07 16.12
N SER A 42 1.56 10.94 15.74
CA SER A 42 0.23 10.58 16.24
C SER A 42 0.26 9.89 17.61
N ARG A 43 1.45 9.67 18.20
CA ARG A 43 1.65 9.05 19.52
C ARG A 43 0.77 9.67 20.61
N ASP A 44 0.72 11.00 20.67
CA ASP A 44 0.04 11.73 21.74
C ASP A 44 -1.48 11.53 21.73
N ARG A 45 -2.07 11.17 20.58
CA ARG A 45 -3.52 10.90 20.47
C ARG A 45 -3.96 9.67 21.29
N PHE A 46 -3.01 8.83 21.67
CA PHE A 46 -3.28 7.58 22.39
C PHE A 46 -2.86 7.64 23.86
N ALA A 47 -2.36 8.80 24.34
CA ALA A 47 -1.95 8.99 25.73
C ALA A 47 -3.07 8.75 26.76
N GLY A 48 -4.35 8.88 26.36
CA GLY A 48 -5.53 8.64 27.21
C GLY A 48 -6.11 7.23 27.16
N TRP A 49 -5.48 6.28 26.45
CA TRP A 49 -5.98 4.91 26.38
C TRP A 49 -5.70 4.14 27.67
N ALA A 50 -6.63 3.28 28.07
CA ALA A 50 -6.52 2.50 29.30
C ALA A 50 -5.19 1.72 29.37
N GLU A 51 -4.60 1.72 30.57
CA GLU A 51 -3.36 1.01 30.86
C GLU A 51 -3.47 -0.48 30.47
N GLY A 52 -2.44 -1.01 29.81
CA GLY A 52 -2.42 -2.39 29.30
C GLY A 52 -3.21 -2.64 28.01
N ALA A 53 -4.00 -1.68 27.51
CA ALA A 53 -4.71 -1.81 26.23
C ALA A 53 -3.78 -1.75 25.02
N HIS A 54 -2.60 -1.15 25.18
CA HIS A 54 -1.55 -1.07 24.18
C HIS A 54 -0.16 -1.16 24.82
N ARG A 55 0.83 -1.61 24.06
CA ARG A 55 2.27 -1.52 24.36
C ARG A 55 2.95 -0.93 23.15
N VAL A 56 3.83 0.04 23.36
CA VAL A 56 4.72 0.58 22.34
C VAL A 56 6.07 -0.09 22.50
N LEU A 57 6.59 -0.67 21.43
CA LEU A 57 7.95 -1.16 21.32
C LEU A 57 8.81 0.01 20.86
N GLU A 58 9.57 0.58 21.79
CA GLU A 58 10.46 1.71 21.49
C GLU A 58 11.67 1.21 20.68
N HIS A 59 12.22 2.10 19.86
CA HIS A 59 13.48 1.85 19.15
C HIS A 59 14.19 3.17 18.87
N ASP A 60 15.50 3.08 18.62
CA ASP A 60 16.34 4.25 18.35
C ASP A 60 16.48 4.57 16.86
N ALA A 61 15.82 3.82 15.97
CA ALA A 61 15.87 4.10 14.52
C ALA A 61 15.39 5.54 14.22
N GLY A 62 16.26 6.32 13.59
CA GLY A 62 15.97 7.67 13.10
C GLY A 62 15.47 7.69 11.66
N THR A 63 15.70 6.61 10.92
CA THR A 63 15.27 6.46 9.51
C THR A 63 14.42 5.20 9.27
N VAL A 64 13.66 5.19 8.18
CA VAL A 64 12.87 4.02 7.77
C VAL A 64 13.76 2.80 7.44
N ALA A 65 14.98 3.03 6.96
CA ALA A 65 15.94 1.96 6.68
C ALA A 65 16.42 1.30 7.99
N GLU A 66 16.86 2.10 8.96
CA GLU A 66 17.25 1.61 10.29
C GLU A 66 16.09 0.91 11.01
N TYR A 67 14.87 1.42 10.85
CA TYR A 67 13.66 0.78 11.36
C TYR A 67 13.47 -0.61 10.75
N ALA A 68 13.65 -0.74 9.43
CA ALA A 68 13.54 -2.03 8.75
C ALA A 68 14.66 -3.01 9.17
N ASP A 69 15.86 -2.51 9.50
CA ASP A 69 16.94 -3.33 10.06
C ASP A 69 16.63 -3.79 11.49
N HIS A 70 16.15 -2.89 12.34
CA HIS A 70 15.74 -3.23 13.70
C HIS A 70 14.59 -4.23 13.72
N ALA A 71 13.60 -4.05 12.85
CA ALA A 71 12.48 -4.99 12.66
C ALA A 71 12.93 -6.42 12.28
N ARG A 72 14.16 -6.57 11.79
CA ARG A 72 14.79 -7.85 11.43
C ARG A 72 15.75 -8.38 12.51
N SER A 73 15.99 -7.62 13.57
CA SER A 73 16.92 -8.02 14.62
C SER A 73 16.36 -9.17 15.46
N PRO A 74 17.20 -10.14 15.90
CA PRO A 74 16.76 -11.23 16.76
C PRO A 74 16.08 -10.77 18.05
N GLY A 75 16.59 -9.72 18.69
CA GLY A 75 16.03 -9.18 19.93
C GLY A 75 14.61 -8.63 19.76
N PHE A 76 14.34 -7.94 18.65
CA PHE A 76 12.99 -7.46 18.33
C PHE A 76 12.00 -8.63 18.11
N LEU A 77 12.43 -9.67 17.39
CA LEU A 77 11.61 -10.86 17.17
C LEU A 77 11.33 -11.61 18.47
N GLU A 78 12.31 -11.67 19.38
CA GLU A 78 12.14 -12.23 20.73
C GLU A 78 11.12 -11.45 21.55
N GLU A 79 11.17 -10.12 21.50
CA GLU A 79 10.22 -9.27 22.22
C GLU A 79 8.78 -9.43 21.71
N ILE A 80 8.58 -9.46 20.39
CA ILE A 80 7.26 -9.75 19.80
C ILE A 80 6.79 -11.16 20.18
N ALA A 81 7.68 -12.16 20.10
CA ALA A 81 7.34 -13.54 20.47
C ALA A 81 6.89 -13.63 21.92
N ALA A 82 7.64 -13.02 22.86
CA ALA A 82 7.30 -12.97 24.27
C ALA A 82 5.93 -12.32 24.52
N GLU A 83 5.60 -11.25 23.79
CA GLU A 83 4.29 -10.61 23.87
C GLU A 83 3.16 -11.51 23.36
N ILE A 84 3.38 -12.24 22.26
CA ILE A 84 2.41 -13.22 21.75
C ILE A 84 2.25 -14.38 22.74
N GLU A 85 3.33 -14.89 23.34
CA GLU A 85 3.27 -15.99 24.30
C GLU A 85 2.60 -15.62 25.62
N GLY A 86 2.89 -14.42 26.13
CA GLY A 86 2.28 -13.88 27.33
C GLY A 86 0.79 -13.57 27.13
N PHE A 87 0.44 -12.97 25.98
CA PHE A 87 -0.94 -12.62 25.68
C PHE A 87 -1.76 -13.78 25.10
N ARG A 88 -1.16 -14.82 24.54
CA ARG A 88 -1.83 -15.98 23.89
C ARG A 88 -3.02 -15.59 23.00
N PRO A 89 -2.82 -14.72 21.99
CA PRO A 89 -3.91 -14.31 21.12
C PRO A 89 -4.48 -15.50 20.35
N ALA A 90 -5.81 -15.53 20.22
CA ALA A 90 -6.49 -16.42 19.28
C ALA A 90 -6.31 -15.94 17.83
N ALA A 91 -6.17 -14.62 17.64
CA ALA A 91 -5.85 -14.01 16.37
C ALA A 91 -4.89 -12.84 16.53
N LEU A 92 -3.93 -12.76 15.61
CA LEU A 92 -3.03 -11.64 15.42
C LEU A 92 -3.55 -10.81 14.23
N VAL A 93 -3.89 -9.56 14.48
CA VAL A 93 -4.47 -8.63 13.48
C VAL A 93 -3.38 -7.65 13.04
N LEU A 94 -3.15 -7.55 11.74
CA LEU A 94 -2.05 -6.78 11.17
C LEU A 94 -2.57 -5.73 10.20
N ALA A 95 -2.11 -4.49 10.30
CA ALA A 95 -2.29 -3.53 9.22
C ALA A 95 -1.16 -3.69 8.20
N VAL A 96 -1.48 -4.14 6.99
CA VAL A 96 -0.48 -4.68 6.06
C VAL A 96 0.14 -3.58 5.18
N ASN A 97 0.96 -2.70 5.77
CA ASN A 97 1.58 -1.60 4.99
C ASN A 97 3.10 -1.41 5.17
N THR A 98 3.73 -1.95 6.20
CA THR A 98 4.97 -1.30 6.72
C THR A 98 5.92 -2.17 7.52
N LEU A 99 5.65 -3.46 7.69
CA LEU A 99 6.61 -4.42 8.25
C LEU A 99 6.82 -5.54 7.25
N PRO A 100 7.99 -6.23 7.26
CA PRO A 100 8.16 -7.46 6.51
C PRO A 100 7.35 -8.58 7.17
N PHE A 101 6.01 -8.45 7.21
CA PHE A 101 5.08 -9.33 7.91
C PHE A 101 5.21 -10.78 7.44
N ALA A 102 5.62 -10.99 6.19
CA ALA A 102 5.94 -12.29 5.65
C ALA A 102 7.04 -13.00 6.45
N ARG A 103 8.14 -12.29 6.70
CA ARG A 103 9.30 -12.78 7.43
C ARG A 103 8.98 -12.88 8.92
N LEU A 104 8.38 -11.84 9.49
CA LEU A 104 7.93 -11.87 10.89
C LEU A 104 7.02 -13.08 11.16
N ARG A 105 6.09 -13.39 10.24
CA ARG A 105 5.24 -14.57 10.33
C ARG A 105 6.02 -15.87 10.18
N ALA A 106 6.99 -15.95 9.27
CA ALA A 106 7.84 -17.13 9.11
C ALA A 106 8.62 -17.42 10.40
N ASP A 107 9.32 -16.40 10.92
CA ASP A 107 10.15 -16.51 12.12
C ASP A 107 9.29 -16.85 13.36
N LEU A 108 8.11 -16.23 13.50
CA LEU A 108 7.19 -16.54 14.61
C LEU A 108 6.49 -17.89 14.47
N ARG A 109 6.28 -18.41 13.26
CA ARG A 109 5.70 -19.75 13.05
C ARG A 109 6.64 -20.86 13.52
N GLU A 110 7.94 -20.69 13.32
CA GLU A 110 8.95 -21.63 13.81
C GLU A 110 8.98 -21.66 15.34
N ARG A 111 8.88 -20.48 15.97
CA ARG A 111 8.89 -20.32 17.43
C ARG A 111 7.57 -20.75 18.09
N LEU A 112 6.45 -20.53 17.42
CA LEU A 112 5.10 -20.78 17.93
C LEU A 112 4.38 -21.84 17.07
N PRO A 113 4.83 -23.11 17.10
CA PRO A 113 4.22 -24.13 16.27
C PRO A 113 2.76 -24.43 16.69
N PRO A 114 1.94 -25.00 15.81
CA PRO A 114 0.63 -25.52 16.18
C PRO A 114 0.70 -26.44 17.42
N PRO A 115 -0.27 -26.38 18.35
CA PRO A 115 -1.50 -25.58 18.30
C PRO A 115 -1.36 -24.16 18.88
N ARG A 116 -0.14 -23.69 19.18
CA ARG A 116 0.10 -22.38 19.81
C ARG A 116 0.11 -21.21 18.83
N ALA A 117 0.29 -21.49 17.54
CA ALA A 117 0.27 -20.48 16.48
C ALA A 117 -1.05 -19.67 16.48
N PRO A 118 -1.01 -18.33 16.56
CA PRO A 118 -2.21 -17.53 16.40
C PRO A 118 -2.71 -17.55 14.96
N PHE A 119 -3.99 -17.23 14.75
CA PHE A 119 -4.54 -17.02 13.42
C PHE A 119 -4.17 -15.62 12.90
N TRP A 120 -3.52 -15.52 11.75
CA TRP A 120 -3.02 -14.26 11.21
C TRP A 120 -4.09 -13.60 10.33
N ILE A 121 -4.55 -12.40 10.68
CA ILE A 121 -5.52 -11.65 9.88
C ILE A 121 -4.88 -10.35 9.41
N GLY A 122 -4.64 -10.23 8.11
CA GLY A 122 -4.26 -8.96 7.51
C GLY A 122 -5.49 -8.06 7.35
N VAL A 123 -5.32 -6.78 7.59
CA VAL A 123 -6.31 -5.73 7.36
C VAL A 123 -5.66 -4.70 6.45
N GLN A 124 -6.42 -4.21 5.48
CA GLN A 124 -6.07 -3.04 4.72
C GLN A 124 -5.73 -1.86 5.64
N HIS A 125 -4.67 -1.10 5.31
CA HIS A 125 -4.28 0.09 6.07
C HIS A 125 -4.79 1.39 5.44
N GLY A 126 -4.78 1.46 4.10
CA GLY A 126 -5.15 2.64 3.32
C GLY A 126 -5.56 2.26 1.90
N LEU A 127 -5.87 3.25 1.07
CA LEU A 127 -6.23 3.03 -0.35
C LEU A 127 -5.01 2.72 -1.23
N VAL A 128 -3.84 3.24 -0.84
CA VAL A 128 -2.56 2.87 -1.42
C VAL A 128 -1.95 1.80 -0.52
N GLN A 129 -1.64 0.65 -1.10
CA GLN A 129 -0.93 -0.43 -0.41
C GLN A 129 0.14 -1.01 -1.32
N ARG A 130 1.12 -1.68 -0.72
CA ARG A 130 2.13 -2.46 -1.46
C ARG A 130 1.51 -3.78 -1.91
N TRP A 131 0.49 -3.70 -2.77
CA TRP A 131 -0.27 -4.86 -3.26
C TRP A 131 0.64 -5.94 -3.83
N GLU A 132 1.69 -5.52 -4.54
CA GLU A 132 2.67 -6.44 -5.10
C GLU A 132 3.39 -7.25 -4.01
N GLU A 133 3.82 -6.62 -2.92
CA GLU A 133 4.46 -7.28 -1.78
C GLU A 133 3.47 -8.24 -1.09
N MET A 134 2.24 -7.78 -0.85
CA MET A 134 1.19 -8.62 -0.26
C MET A 134 0.84 -9.84 -1.12
N ASN A 135 0.85 -9.70 -2.44
CA ASN A 135 0.52 -10.76 -3.38
C ASN A 135 1.66 -11.75 -3.60
N ARG A 136 2.90 -11.35 -3.31
CA ARG A 136 4.07 -12.22 -3.38
C ARG A 136 4.23 -13.07 -2.13
N HIS A 137 3.89 -12.53 -0.96
CA HIS A 137 4.19 -13.19 0.29
C HIS A 137 2.94 -13.65 1.04
N ASP A 138 3.00 -14.84 1.64
CA ASP A 138 1.96 -15.32 2.54
C ASP A 138 2.05 -14.62 3.91
N THR A 139 1.53 -13.40 3.97
CA THR A 139 1.60 -12.53 5.16
C THR A 139 0.53 -12.84 6.21
N CYS A 140 -0.56 -13.51 5.83
CA CYS A 140 -1.72 -13.74 6.70
C CYS A 140 -2.42 -15.08 6.41
N ASP A 141 -3.39 -15.49 7.22
CA ASP A 141 -4.29 -16.62 6.96
C ASP A 141 -5.65 -16.16 6.39
N ALA A 142 -6.01 -14.91 6.62
CA ALA A 142 -7.17 -14.24 6.02
C ALA A 142 -6.86 -12.75 5.83
N PHE A 143 -7.58 -12.10 4.92
CA PHE A 143 -7.44 -10.67 4.66
C PHE A 143 -8.78 -9.94 4.75
N LEU A 144 -8.80 -8.76 5.36
CA LEU A 144 -9.96 -7.89 5.47
C LEU A 144 -9.70 -6.60 4.69
N ALA A 145 -10.40 -6.44 3.57
CA ALA A 145 -10.40 -5.22 2.77
C ALA A 145 -11.45 -4.24 3.29
N PHE A 146 -11.24 -2.95 3.08
CA PHE A 146 -12.24 -1.93 3.41
C PHE A 146 -13.46 -2.04 2.50
N GLY A 147 -13.25 -2.17 1.19
CA GLY A 147 -14.31 -2.29 0.19
C GLY A 147 -14.03 -3.38 -0.86
N PRO A 148 -14.98 -3.67 -1.76
CA PRO A 148 -14.81 -4.66 -2.81
C PRO A 148 -13.76 -4.27 -3.87
N ARG A 149 -13.51 -2.96 -4.08
CA ARG A 149 -12.57 -2.45 -5.09
C ARG A 149 -11.22 -3.14 -5.03
N ASP A 150 -10.67 -3.27 -3.83
CA ASP A 150 -9.31 -3.74 -3.64
C ASP A 150 -9.17 -5.25 -3.62
N LEU A 151 -10.29 -6.00 -3.53
CA LEU A 151 -10.25 -7.45 -3.68
C LEU A 151 -9.75 -7.87 -5.08
N GLY A 152 -10.06 -7.07 -6.11
CA GLY A 152 -9.59 -7.27 -7.47
C GLY A 152 -8.07 -7.14 -7.63
N ARG A 153 -7.40 -6.49 -6.67
CA ARG A 153 -5.94 -6.33 -6.66
C ARG A 153 -5.21 -7.49 -6.01
N LEU A 154 -5.91 -8.29 -5.21
CA LEU A 154 -5.33 -9.45 -4.54
C LEU A 154 -5.10 -10.58 -5.53
N ALA A 155 -3.98 -11.29 -5.40
CA ALA A 155 -3.73 -12.52 -6.12
C ALA A 155 -4.82 -13.57 -5.80
N PRO A 156 -5.16 -14.49 -6.72
CA PRO A 156 -6.29 -15.41 -6.56
C PRO A 156 -6.30 -16.18 -5.23
N TRP A 157 -5.12 -16.62 -4.77
CA TRP A 157 -4.95 -17.38 -3.53
C TRP A 157 -5.26 -16.54 -2.27
N LEU A 158 -4.87 -15.26 -2.26
CA LEU A 158 -5.18 -14.33 -1.18
C LEU A 158 -6.63 -13.83 -1.26
N ARG A 159 -7.14 -13.60 -2.47
CA ARG A 159 -8.53 -13.21 -2.72
C ARG A 159 -9.52 -14.25 -2.21
N ALA A 160 -9.25 -15.54 -2.37
CA ALA A 160 -10.11 -16.63 -1.90
C ALA A 160 -10.38 -16.58 -0.38
N ARG A 161 -9.44 -16.03 0.39
CA ARG A 161 -9.50 -15.85 1.85
C ARG A 161 -9.68 -14.39 2.28
N ALA A 162 -9.94 -13.49 1.34
CA ALA A 162 -10.20 -12.09 1.60
C ALA A 162 -11.70 -11.82 1.77
N ARG A 163 -12.07 -10.87 2.62
CA ARG A 163 -13.46 -10.43 2.84
C ARG A 163 -13.53 -8.91 2.93
N VAL A 164 -14.65 -8.33 2.53
CA VAL A 164 -14.94 -6.91 2.77
C VAL A 164 -15.41 -6.73 4.20
N ALA A 165 -14.86 -5.73 4.90
CA ALA A 165 -15.12 -5.49 6.31
C ALA A 165 -15.41 -4.03 6.65
N GLY A 166 -15.19 -3.09 5.73
CA GLY A 166 -15.37 -1.66 5.97
C GLY A 166 -14.14 -0.98 6.59
N LEU A 167 -14.19 0.35 6.73
CA LEU A 167 -13.18 1.15 7.42
C LEU A 167 -13.73 1.64 8.77
N PRO A 168 -13.40 1.00 9.91
CA PRO A 168 -14.04 1.25 11.20
C PRO A 168 -14.01 2.70 11.67
N LYS A 169 -12.91 3.44 11.42
CA LYS A 169 -12.82 4.85 11.84
C LYS A 169 -13.86 5.77 11.21
N LEU A 170 -14.51 5.40 10.11
CA LEU A 170 -15.57 6.22 9.54
C LEU A 170 -16.82 6.26 10.41
N ASP A 171 -17.03 5.28 11.30
CA ASP A 171 -18.19 5.24 12.20
C ASP A 171 -18.25 6.48 13.12
N ARG A 172 -17.09 7.09 13.45
CA ARG A 172 -17.03 8.31 14.29
C ARG A 172 -17.63 9.55 13.61
N LEU A 173 -17.84 9.49 12.29
CA LEU A 173 -18.29 10.61 11.48
C LEU A 173 -19.81 10.64 11.28
N ALA A 174 -20.50 9.54 11.61
CA ALA A 174 -21.93 9.39 11.33
C ALA A 174 -22.80 10.47 12.00
N GLU A 175 -22.38 10.96 13.17
CA GLU A 175 -23.09 11.97 13.96
C GLU A 175 -22.37 13.32 13.98
N GLN A 176 -21.27 13.46 13.22
CA GLN A 176 -20.46 14.67 13.23
C GLN A 176 -21.21 15.80 12.48
N PRO A 177 -21.56 16.92 13.14
CA PRO A 177 -22.19 18.03 12.47
C PRO A 177 -21.23 18.66 11.45
N THR A 178 -21.75 18.95 10.26
CA THR A 178 -21.00 19.59 9.18
C THR A 178 -21.47 21.03 8.98
N SER A 179 -20.55 21.94 8.71
CA SER A 179 -20.81 23.33 8.36
C SER A 179 -19.93 23.77 7.19
N ASP A 180 -20.24 24.90 6.55
CA ASP A 180 -19.37 25.51 5.55
C ASP A 180 -18.91 26.88 6.09
N ARG A 181 -17.63 26.98 6.45
CA ARG A 181 -17.00 28.22 6.96
C ARG A 181 -16.21 28.97 5.87
N GLY A 182 -16.45 28.66 4.59
CA GLY A 182 -15.90 29.42 3.47
C GLY A 182 -14.40 29.26 3.27
N PHE A 183 -13.86 28.06 3.44
CA PHE A 183 -12.45 27.77 3.16
C PHE A 183 -12.27 26.41 2.49
N LEU A 184 -11.25 26.30 1.65
CA LEU A 184 -10.79 25.02 1.12
C LEU A 184 -9.73 24.42 2.04
N LEU A 185 -9.77 23.11 2.25
CA LEU A 185 -8.76 22.41 3.02
C LEU A 185 -7.90 21.54 2.11
N TYR A 186 -6.62 21.89 1.95
CA TYR A 186 -5.63 21.01 1.36
C TYR A 186 -5.06 20.09 2.44
N VAL A 187 -5.24 18.78 2.28
CA VAL A 187 -4.68 17.76 3.16
C VAL A 187 -3.46 17.14 2.51
N ALA A 188 -2.29 17.48 3.03
CA ALA A 188 -1.01 17.03 2.53
C ALA A 188 -0.74 15.56 2.86
N ASP A 189 0.03 14.90 1.99
CA ASP A 189 0.67 13.63 2.30
C ASP A 189 2.17 13.81 2.64
N ALA A 190 2.76 12.78 3.25
CA ALA A 190 4.16 12.68 3.60
C ALA A 190 5.13 12.71 2.41
N ARG A 191 4.71 12.32 1.19
CA ARG A 191 5.63 12.33 0.04
C ARG A 191 5.67 13.73 -0.59
N PRO A 192 6.88 14.28 -0.80
CA PRO A 192 7.06 15.55 -1.49
C PRO A 192 6.92 15.33 -3.00
N THR A 193 5.71 15.44 -3.53
CA THR A 193 5.45 15.31 -4.96
C THR A 193 5.00 16.64 -5.53
N ALA A 194 5.75 17.17 -6.49
CA ALA A 194 5.44 18.41 -7.20
C ALA A 194 5.10 19.60 -6.27
N VAL A 195 5.84 19.73 -5.15
CA VAL A 195 5.54 20.67 -4.05
C VAL A 195 5.35 22.10 -4.55
N GLU A 196 6.26 22.58 -5.40
CA GLU A 196 6.20 23.93 -5.96
C GLU A 196 4.98 24.12 -6.86
N ALA A 197 4.64 23.12 -7.67
CA ALA A 197 3.47 23.17 -8.54
C ALA A 197 2.17 23.16 -7.72
N VAL A 198 2.11 22.35 -6.66
CA VAL A 198 0.99 22.34 -5.72
C VAL A 198 0.86 23.70 -5.02
N ASN A 199 1.94 24.27 -4.47
CA ASN A 199 1.87 25.57 -3.80
C ASN A 199 1.37 26.67 -4.75
N ARG A 200 1.86 26.71 -6.00
CA ARG A 200 1.35 27.64 -7.03
C ARG A 200 -0.14 27.45 -7.31
N LEU A 201 -0.59 26.19 -7.45
CA LEU A 201 -1.99 25.88 -7.65
C LEU A 201 -2.85 26.38 -6.47
N LEU A 202 -2.46 26.09 -5.23
CA LEU A 202 -3.24 26.50 -4.05
C LEU A 202 -3.36 28.03 -3.96
N THR A 203 -2.28 28.77 -4.22
CA THR A 203 -2.30 30.24 -4.32
C THR A 203 -3.24 30.73 -5.42
N ALA A 204 -3.20 30.10 -6.61
CA ALA A 204 -4.06 30.46 -7.73
C ALA A 204 -5.56 30.18 -7.46
N LEU A 205 -5.87 29.07 -6.79
CA LEU A 205 -7.25 28.73 -6.38
C LEU A 205 -7.82 29.74 -5.39
N GLU A 206 -7.01 30.17 -4.43
CA GLU A 206 -7.40 31.18 -3.43
C GLU A 206 -7.77 32.51 -4.09
N ALA A 207 -6.91 33.00 -5.00
CA ALA A 207 -7.15 34.23 -5.74
C ALA A 207 -8.43 34.14 -6.62
N ARG A 208 -8.68 32.96 -7.20
CA ARG A 208 -9.77 32.76 -8.14
C ARG A 208 -11.13 32.54 -7.49
N LEU A 209 -11.16 31.85 -6.34
CA LEU A 209 -12.39 31.57 -5.60
C LEU A 209 -12.73 32.67 -4.60
N GLY A 210 -11.77 33.52 -4.23
CA GLY A 210 -11.97 34.53 -3.19
C GLY A 210 -12.16 33.91 -1.81
N CYS A 211 -11.68 32.68 -1.59
CA CYS A 211 -11.76 31.99 -0.30
C CYS A 211 -10.39 31.41 0.09
N PRO A 212 -10.01 31.43 1.39
CA PRO A 212 -8.72 30.93 1.83
C PRO A 212 -8.55 29.44 1.55
N VAL A 213 -7.36 29.06 1.10
CA VAL A 213 -6.93 27.66 1.02
C VAL A 213 -6.01 27.37 2.21
N LEU A 214 -6.48 26.57 3.15
CA LEU A 214 -5.72 26.21 4.35
C LEU A 214 -5.04 24.86 4.17
N VAL A 215 -3.81 24.75 4.65
CA VAL A 215 -3.01 23.53 4.52
C VAL A 215 -2.96 22.81 5.84
N ARG A 216 -3.43 21.56 5.85
CA ARG A 216 -3.12 20.60 6.90
C ARG A 216 -1.89 19.80 6.50
N ASP A 217 -0.78 20.07 7.18
CA ASP A 217 0.47 19.34 6.98
C ASP A 217 0.32 17.86 7.33
N HIS A 218 1.11 17.04 6.64
CA HIS A 218 1.34 15.68 7.10
C HIS A 218 2.23 15.73 8.35
N PRO A 219 1.91 15.00 9.45
CA PRO A 219 2.66 15.13 10.70
C PRO A 219 4.15 14.77 10.58
N ALA A 220 4.50 13.86 9.68
CA ALA A 220 5.90 13.50 9.40
C ALA A 220 6.68 14.55 8.58
N ARG A 221 6.00 15.56 8.01
CA ARG A 221 6.58 16.61 7.15
C ARG A 221 5.87 17.96 7.39
N PRO A 222 5.91 18.51 8.63
CA PRO A 222 5.41 19.85 8.87
C PRO A 222 6.19 20.84 8.00
N GLY A 223 5.57 21.89 7.50
CA GLY A 223 6.30 22.88 6.70
C GLY A 223 6.31 22.62 5.20
N LEU A 224 5.92 21.43 4.74
CA LEU A 224 6.23 21.02 3.37
C LEU A 224 5.49 21.83 2.30
N TYR A 225 4.20 22.10 2.53
CA TYR A 225 3.36 22.85 1.60
C TYR A 225 3.05 24.22 2.20
N ARG A 226 3.55 25.28 1.55
CA ARG A 226 3.48 26.66 2.01
C ARG A 226 3.10 27.55 0.84
N PRO A 227 1.83 27.56 0.43
CA PRO A 227 1.38 28.46 -0.60
C PRO A 227 1.52 29.90 -0.13
N GLU A 228 1.89 30.79 -1.04
CA GLU A 228 1.81 32.23 -0.79
C GLU A 228 0.34 32.59 -0.57
N ALA A 229 0.03 33.17 0.58
CA ALA A 229 -1.33 33.59 0.88
C ALA A 229 -1.68 34.79 0.00
N SER A 230 -2.78 34.68 -0.75
CA SER A 230 -3.34 35.81 -1.52
C SER A 230 -4.47 36.51 -0.77
N LEU A 231 -4.93 35.93 0.34
CA LEU A 231 -5.93 36.47 1.25
C LEU A 231 -5.43 36.49 2.70
N PRO A 232 -5.94 37.40 3.55
CA PRO A 232 -5.69 37.37 4.98
C PRO A 232 -6.09 36.03 5.60
N ARG A 233 -5.25 35.49 6.48
CA ARG A 233 -5.55 34.27 7.24
C ARG A 233 -6.30 34.62 8.51
N ASP A 234 -7.51 34.09 8.66
CA ASP A 234 -8.25 34.14 9.93
C ASP A 234 -7.52 33.24 10.97
N PRO A 235 -7.01 33.79 12.08
CA PRO A 235 -6.35 33.00 13.12
C PRO A 235 -7.21 31.87 13.68
N ALA A 236 -8.53 32.05 13.77
CA ALA A 236 -9.44 31.03 14.27
C ALA A 236 -9.55 29.82 13.31
N LEU A 237 -9.57 30.08 11.99
CA LEU A 237 -9.54 29.01 11.00
C LEU A 237 -8.17 28.32 10.95
N GLN A 238 -7.08 29.06 11.09
CA GLN A 238 -5.74 28.49 11.15
C GLN A 238 -5.60 27.56 12.37
N ALA A 239 -6.02 28.01 13.55
CA ALA A 239 -6.01 27.20 14.77
C ALA A 239 -6.88 25.93 14.63
N LEU A 240 -8.01 26.02 13.94
CA LEU A 240 -8.86 24.86 13.64
C LEU A 240 -8.12 23.82 12.79
N VAL A 241 -7.34 24.25 11.80
CA VAL A 241 -6.58 23.36 10.91
C VAL A 241 -5.33 22.79 11.57
N GLU A 242 -4.67 23.57 12.43
CA GLU A 242 -3.48 23.16 13.19
C GLU A 242 -3.81 22.29 14.39
N ALA A 243 -5.08 22.21 14.79
CA ALA A 243 -5.54 21.34 15.86
C ALA A 243 -5.06 19.88 15.67
N GLY A 244 -4.86 19.19 16.79
CA GLY A 244 -4.43 17.80 16.80
C GLY A 244 -5.39 16.90 16.04
N ASP A 245 -6.71 17.07 16.23
CA ASP A 245 -7.75 16.31 15.52
C ASP A 245 -8.13 16.99 14.18
N PRO A 246 -8.02 16.30 13.03
CA PRO A 246 -8.42 16.85 11.74
C PRO A 246 -9.94 16.93 11.53
N ILE A 247 -10.76 16.20 12.31
CA ILE A 247 -12.21 16.09 12.04
C ILE A 247 -12.95 17.44 12.10
N PRO A 248 -12.72 18.31 13.10
CA PRO A 248 -13.36 19.62 13.15
C PRO A 248 -13.09 20.49 11.91
N ALA A 249 -11.85 20.50 11.40
CA ALA A 249 -11.50 21.23 10.18
C ALA A 249 -12.16 20.63 8.94
N LEU A 250 -12.15 19.30 8.80
CA LEU A 250 -12.84 18.60 7.71
C LEU A 250 -14.33 18.88 7.71
N ALA A 251 -14.97 18.84 8.87
CA ALA A 251 -16.41 19.08 9.01
C ALA A 251 -16.82 20.53 8.70
N ALA A 252 -15.91 21.49 8.85
CA ALA A 252 -16.17 22.92 8.66
C ALA A 252 -15.79 23.46 7.27
N CYS A 253 -14.95 22.75 6.50
CA CYS A 253 -14.48 23.23 5.19
C CYS A 253 -15.56 23.15 4.09
N SER A 254 -15.40 23.94 3.03
CA SER A 254 -16.28 23.94 1.86
C SER A 254 -15.99 22.78 0.90
N ALA A 255 -14.72 22.38 0.80
CA ALA A 255 -14.25 21.21 0.06
C ALA A 255 -12.82 20.84 0.48
N VAL A 256 -12.43 19.62 0.15
CA VAL A 256 -11.10 19.07 0.45
C VAL A 256 -10.32 18.83 -0.83
N LEU A 257 -9.04 19.19 -0.81
CA LEU A 257 -8.07 18.86 -1.84
C LEU A 257 -7.04 17.91 -1.24
N THR A 258 -6.65 16.87 -1.95
CA THR A 258 -5.56 15.99 -1.50
C THR A 258 -4.89 15.33 -2.69
N ASN A 259 -3.65 14.90 -2.51
CA ASN A 259 -2.98 14.02 -3.45
C ASN A 259 -3.34 12.55 -3.18
N TYR A 260 -3.33 12.04 -1.94
CA TYR A 260 -3.80 10.67 -1.62
C TYR A 260 -4.00 10.38 -0.11
N SER A 261 -4.44 11.36 0.70
CA SER A 261 -4.66 11.13 2.12
C SER A 261 -5.93 10.30 2.41
N THR A 262 -5.91 9.39 3.39
CA THR A 262 -7.15 8.73 3.85
C THR A 262 -8.14 9.68 4.49
N LEU A 263 -7.70 10.88 4.89
CA LEU A 263 -8.60 11.95 5.31
C LEU A 263 -9.55 12.38 4.17
N GLY A 264 -9.21 12.11 2.91
CA GLY A 264 -10.13 12.25 1.79
C GLY A 264 -11.35 11.32 1.91
N LEU A 265 -11.19 10.08 2.42
CA LEU A 265 -12.33 9.21 2.70
C LEU A 265 -13.19 9.74 3.84
N GLU A 266 -12.57 10.32 4.86
CA GLU A 266 -13.27 10.95 5.99
C GLU A 266 -14.05 12.18 5.52
N ALA A 267 -13.47 13.00 4.64
CA ALA A 267 -14.17 14.11 3.97
C ALA A 267 -15.41 13.62 3.20
N LEU A 268 -15.24 12.60 2.37
CA LEU A 268 -16.33 12.03 1.59
C LEU A 268 -17.43 11.42 2.48
N ALA A 269 -17.06 10.79 3.60
CA ALA A 269 -18.01 10.26 4.58
C ALA A 269 -18.80 11.38 5.29
N LEU A 270 -18.16 12.53 5.54
CA LEU A 270 -18.80 13.77 6.01
C LEU A 270 -19.61 14.50 4.92
N GLY A 271 -19.74 13.93 3.72
CA GLY A 271 -20.45 14.58 2.61
C GLY A 271 -19.72 15.78 2.01
N LYS A 272 -18.43 15.96 2.29
CA LYS A 272 -17.63 17.05 1.72
C LYS A 272 -17.18 16.72 0.30
N PRO A 273 -17.26 17.67 -0.65
CA PRO A 273 -16.65 17.50 -1.96
C PRO A 273 -15.15 17.28 -1.81
N LEU A 274 -14.62 16.28 -2.52
CA LEU A 274 -13.20 15.95 -2.54
C LEU A 274 -12.66 16.13 -3.96
N VAL A 275 -11.55 16.85 -4.08
CA VAL A 275 -10.73 16.87 -5.29
C VAL A 275 -9.42 16.12 -5.05
N SER A 276 -9.19 15.11 -5.88
CA SER A 276 -7.91 14.40 -5.93
C SER A 276 -7.04 15.02 -7.01
N LEU A 277 -5.86 15.50 -6.63
CA LEU A 277 -4.86 16.03 -7.56
C LEU A 277 -4.20 14.87 -8.33
N PRO A 278 -3.90 14.99 -9.63
CA PRO A 278 -3.39 13.89 -10.46
C PRO A 278 -1.88 13.66 -10.27
N LEU A 279 -1.50 13.31 -9.04
CA LEU A 279 -0.13 12.93 -8.67
C LEU A 279 -0.05 11.40 -8.55
N ASP A 280 1.16 10.83 -8.62
CA ASP A 280 1.42 9.40 -8.87
C ASP A 280 0.44 8.42 -8.24
N ASP A 281 0.21 8.50 -6.93
CA ASP A 281 -0.66 7.54 -6.21
C ASP A 281 -2.12 7.95 -6.11
N ALA A 282 -2.46 9.16 -6.54
CA ALA A 282 -3.82 9.67 -6.53
C ALA A 282 -4.74 8.85 -7.42
N LEU A 283 -4.25 8.49 -8.61
CA LEU A 283 -4.98 7.63 -9.54
C LEU A 283 -5.23 6.24 -8.92
N GLU A 284 -4.26 5.72 -8.19
CA GLU A 284 -4.43 4.47 -7.46
C GLU A 284 -5.50 4.62 -6.36
N ALA A 285 -5.35 5.63 -5.51
CA ALA A 285 -6.17 5.83 -4.32
C ALA A 285 -7.62 6.22 -4.67
N PHE A 286 -7.78 7.20 -5.55
CA PHE A 286 -9.04 7.86 -5.85
C PHE A 286 -9.49 7.70 -7.31
N GLY A 287 -8.84 6.84 -8.10
CA GLY A 287 -9.30 6.53 -9.45
C GLY A 287 -10.77 6.11 -9.45
N GLY A 288 -11.58 6.77 -10.28
CA GLY A 288 -13.03 6.59 -10.37
C GLY A 288 -13.87 7.59 -9.58
N ILE A 289 -13.29 8.47 -8.75
CA ILE A 289 -14.07 9.57 -8.16
C ILE A 289 -14.41 10.63 -9.22
N PRO A 290 -15.59 11.28 -9.13
CA PRO A 290 -15.92 12.41 -10.02
C PRO A 290 -14.96 13.61 -9.82
N GLY A 291 -14.43 13.77 -8.60
CA GLY A 291 -13.47 14.81 -8.22
C GLY A 291 -12.01 14.55 -8.59
N MET A 292 -11.71 13.69 -9.57
CA MET A 292 -10.35 13.54 -10.07
C MET A 292 -10.03 14.71 -11.01
N ALA A 293 -9.02 15.51 -10.67
CA ALA A 293 -8.56 16.60 -11.53
C ALA A 293 -7.69 16.04 -12.68
N ALA A 294 -7.84 16.60 -13.88
CA ALA A 294 -7.13 16.13 -15.08
C ALA A 294 -5.67 16.63 -15.13
N SER A 295 -5.38 17.76 -14.48
CA SER A 295 -4.05 18.35 -14.36
C SER A 295 -3.96 19.18 -13.07
N LEU A 296 -2.79 19.80 -12.81
CA LEU A 296 -2.60 20.78 -11.74
C LEU A 296 -2.98 22.22 -12.17
N GLU A 297 -3.66 22.38 -13.30
CA GLU A 297 -4.18 23.70 -13.70
C GLU A 297 -5.41 24.07 -12.85
N PRO A 298 -5.55 25.33 -12.40
CA PRO A 298 -6.68 25.75 -11.58
C PRO A 298 -8.05 25.38 -12.18
N GLU A 299 -8.21 25.52 -13.49
CA GLU A 299 -9.47 25.20 -14.18
C GLU A 299 -9.83 23.72 -14.10
N ALA A 300 -8.83 22.84 -14.24
CA ALA A 300 -9.05 21.39 -14.15
C ALA A 300 -9.47 20.99 -12.73
N VAL A 301 -8.91 21.66 -11.72
CA VAL A 301 -9.26 21.46 -10.31
C VAL A 301 -10.66 21.99 -9.99
N LEU A 302 -11.02 23.17 -10.52
CA LEU A 302 -12.35 23.75 -10.37
C LEU A 302 -13.44 22.92 -11.06
N ASP A 303 -13.16 22.40 -12.26
CA ASP A 303 -14.07 21.51 -12.96
C ASP A 303 -14.24 20.17 -12.22
N ALA A 304 -13.17 19.62 -11.66
CA ALA A 304 -13.26 18.45 -10.77
C ALA A 304 -14.06 18.73 -9.50
N LEU A 305 -13.89 19.90 -8.88
CA LEU A 305 -14.68 20.33 -7.72
C LEU A 305 -16.17 20.43 -8.06
N ARG A 306 -16.49 21.00 -9.23
CA ARG A 306 -17.87 21.09 -9.73
C ARG A 306 -18.47 19.70 -9.91
N ARG A 307 -17.78 18.78 -10.60
CA ARG A 307 -18.22 17.38 -10.73
C ARG A 307 -18.43 16.70 -9.39
N ALA A 308 -17.52 16.89 -8.43
CA ALA A 308 -17.62 16.30 -7.10
C ALA A 308 -18.85 16.80 -6.31
N ARG A 309 -19.32 18.02 -6.59
CA ARG A 309 -20.55 18.59 -6.01
C ARG A 309 -21.82 18.10 -6.71
N GLU A 310 -21.77 18.01 -8.04
CA GLU A 310 -22.94 17.69 -8.86
C GLU A 310 -23.27 16.19 -8.90
N ASP A 311 -22.26 15.31 -8.85
CA ASP A 311 -22.44 13.85 -8.98
C ASP A 311 -22.31 13.11 -7.64
N SER A 312 -23.25 13.39 -6.73
CA SER A 312 -23.32 12.70 -5.42
C SER A 312 -23.49 11.18 -5.57
N ALA A 313 -24.18 10.73 -6.61
CA ALA A 313 -24.37 9.31 -6.87
C ALA A 313 -23.06 8.59 -7.22
N ALA A 314 -22.16 9.21 -8.00
CA ALA A 314 -20.82 8.66 -8.23
C ALA A 314 -19.97 8.63 -6.96
N VAL A 315 -20.09 9.64 -6.10
CA VAL A 315 -19.42 9.64 -4.79
C VAL A 315 -19.91 8.47 -3.93
N GLU A 316 -21.22 8.23 -3.86
CA GLU A 316 -21.76 7.08 -3.12
C GLU A 316 -21.28 5.74 -3.69
N ARG A 317 -21.27 5.59 -5.02
CA ARG A 317 -20.71 4.39 -5.66
C ARG A 317 -19.24 4.19 -5.28
N PHE A 318 -18.45 5.25 -5.35
CA PHE A 318 -17.05 5.19 -4.95
C PHE A 318 -16.88 4.79 -3.48
N LEU A 319 -17.65 5.35 -2.54
CA LEU A 319 -17.60 4.95 -1.14
C LEU A 319 -18.08 3.51 -0.92
N GLY A 320 -19.10 3.09 -1.66
CA GLY A 320 -19.55 1.70 -1.76
C GLY A 320 -18.39 0.77 -2.11
N ASP A 321 -17.63 1.13 -3.14
CA ASP A 321 -16.54 0.32 -3.67
C ASP A 321 -15.26 0.39 -2.82
N ALA A 322 -14.92 1.55 -2.29
CA ALA A 322 -13.68 1.78 -1.56
C ALA A 322 -13.75 1.33 -0.10
N VAL A 323 -14.89 1.53 0.58
CA VAL A 323 -15.03 1.29 2.03
C VAL A 323 -16.32 0.57 2.42
N GLY A 324 -17.14 0.13 1.46
CA GLY A 324 -18.39 -0.57 1.74
C GLY A 324 -19.56 0.34 2.14
N GLY A 325 -19.55 1.59 1.66
CA GLY A 325 -20.63 2.59 1.77
C GLY A 325 -20.38 3.67 2.83
N ARG A 326 -21.35 4.60 2.98
CA ARG A 326 -21.41 5.57 4.10
C ARG A 326 -22.10 5.04 5.35
N ALA A 327 -22.80 3.92 5.23
CA ALA A 327 -23.65 3.41 6.29
C ALA A 327 -22.82 3.18 7.57
N PRO A 328 -23.32 3.58 8.75
CA PRO A 328 -22.65 3.28 10.01
C PRO A 328 -22.47 1.77 10.15
N HIS A 329 -21.70 1.36 11.15
CA HIS A 329 -21.42 -0.04 11.51
C HIS A 329 -20.24 -0.68 10.76
N HIS A 330 -19.32 0.08 10.18
CA HIS A 330 -18.05 -0.47 9.69
C HIS A 330 -17.27 -1.15 10.83
N ALA A 331 -17.26 -0.57 12.03
CA ALA A 331 -16.62 -1.14 13.21
C ALA A 331 -17.25 -2.48 13.60
N SER A 332 -18.57 -2.53 13.65
CA SER A 332 -19.32 -3.76 13.97
C SER A 332 -19.18 -4.84 12.88
N ARG A 333 -19.06 -4.43 11.60
CA ARG A 333 -18.81 -5.34 10.48
C ARG A 333 -17.42 -5.97 10.57
N MET A 334 -16.40 -5.15 10.78
CA MET A 334 -15.01 -5.58 10.99
C MET A 334 -14.87 -6.49 12.21
N ALA A 335 -15.43 -6.10 13.35
CA ALA A 335 -15.41 -6.92 14.58
C ALA A 335 -16.05 -8.30 14.35
N ARG A 336 -17.24 -8.36 13.74
CA ARG A 336 -17.90 -9.63 13.40
C ARG A 336 -17.08 -10.47 12.42
N ALA A 337 -16.41 -9.85 11.45
CA ALA A 337 -15.55 -10.55 10.51
C ALA A 337 -14.33 -11.16 11.21
N LEU A 338 -13.63 -10.39 12.05
CA LEU A 338 -12.52 -10.87 12.88
C LEU A 338 -12.95 -12.04 13.77
N GLU A 339 -14.09 -11.91 14.44
CA GLU A 339 -14.64 -12.93 15.32
C GLU A 339 -14.98 -14.22 14.56
N SER A 340 -15.72 -14.10 13.46
CA SER A 340 -16.17 -15.22 12.63
C SER A 340 -15.00 -16.00 12.05
N LEU A 341 -14.00 -15.30 11.49
CA LEU A 341 -12.81 -15.93 10.93
C LEU A 341 -12.01 -16.67 12.00
N THR A 342 -11.82 -16.05 13.18
CA THR A 342 -11.10 -16.67 14.30
C THR A 342 -11.81 -17.91 14.82
N ARG A 343 -13.14 -17.86 15.00
CA ARG A 343 -13.96 -19.03 15.38
C ARG A 343 -13.86 -20.13 14.33
N ALA A 344 -13.94 -19.79 13.04
CA ALA A 344 -13.82 -20.75 11.95
C ALA A 344 -12.45 -21.43 11.92
N HIS A 345 -11.38 -20.68 12.16
CA HIS A 345 -10.02 -21.23 12.28
C HIS A 345 -9.91 -22.20 13.46
N ARG A 346 -10.38 -21.82 14.65
CA ARG A 346 -10.35 -22.69 15.85
C ARG A 346 -11.12 -23.99 15.65
N ARG A 347 -12.28 -23.96 14.97
CA ARG A 347 -13.03 -25.19 14.64
C ARG A 347 -12.30 -26.11 13.66
N ARG A 348 -11.35 -25.58 12.89
CA ARG A 348 -10.51 -26.34 11.95
C ARG A 348 -9.16 -26.73 12.55
N ALA A 349 -8.77 -26.17 13.69
CA ALA A 349 -7.52 -26.52 14.37
C ALA A 349 -7.49 -28.04 14.62
N GLY A 350 -6.49 -28.72 14.09
CA GLY A 350 -6.38 -30.19 14.08
C GLY A 350 -6.74 -30.86 12.74
N ARG A 351 -7.30 -30.13 11.78
CA ARG A 351 -7.38 -30.58 10.38
C ARG A 351 -6.19 -30.01 9.60
N PRO A 352 -5.47 -30.81 8.79
CA PRO A 352 -4.48 -30.27 7.88
C PRO A 352 -5.17 -29.22 7.02
N MET A 353 -4.70 -27.98 7.12
CA MET A 353 -5.18 -26.93 6.24
C MET A 353 -4.74 -27.36 4.83
N PRO A 354 -5.65 -27.47 3.85
CA PRO A 354 -5.22 -27.84 2.50
C PRO A 354 -4.16 -26.83 2.11
N ASP A 355 -3.02 -27.29 1.63
CA ASP A 355 -2.00 -26.39 1.09
C ASP A 355 -2.59 -25.76 -0.17
N ARG A 356 -3.24 -24.61 0.02
CA ARG A 356 -4.00 -23.90 -1.02
C ARG A 356 -3.13 -22.90 -1.76
N ARG A 357 -1.81 -22.93 -1.56
CA ARG A 357 -0.90 -22.31 -2.51
C ARG A 357 -0.89 -23.23 -3.73
N PRO A 358 -1.49 -22.87 -4.89
CA PRO A 358 -0.74 -23.16 -6.11
C PRO A 358 0.63 -22.54 -5.85
N ALA A 359 1.74 -23.28 -5.99
CA ALA A 359 3.09 -22.75 -5.83
C ALA A 359 3.10 -21.36 -6.45
N ALA A 360 3.15 -20.32 -5.62
CA ALA A 360 2.82 -18.97 -6.05
C ALA A 360 3.97 -18.55 -6.94
N ARG A 361 3.80 -18.77 -8.25
CA ARG A 361 4.84 -18.53 -9.25
C ARG A 361 5.34 -17.10 -9.04
N LEU A 362 6.57 -16.96 -8.57
CA LEU A 362 7.23 -15.67 -8.42
C LEU A 362 7.12 -14.91 -9.75
N PRO A 363 6.82 -13.59 -9.72
CA PRO A 363 6.65 -12.82 -10.93
C PRO A 363 7.91 -12.93 -11.79
N LEU A 364 7.75 -12.94 -13.10
CA LEU A 364 8.91 -13.02 -13.97
C LEU A 364 9.73 -11.71 -13.91
N ARG A 365 11.02 -11.80 -13.60
CA ARG A 365 12.00 -10.71 -13.77
C ARG A 365 12.93 -11.00 -14.91
N LEU A 366 13.17 -10.00 -15.75
CA LEU A 366 14.00 -10.11 -16.94
C LEU A 366 14.84 -8.84 -17.09
N GLY A 367 16.15 -9.01 -17.17
CA GLY A 367 17.09 -7.95 -17.54
C GLY A 367 17.81 -8.32 -18.83
N VAL A 368 18.10 -7.34 -19.67
CA VAL A 368 18.86 -7.52 -20.91
C VAL A 368 19.85 -6.38 -21.13
N GLU A 369 21.04 -6.73 -21.60
CA GLU A 369 22.08 -5.86 -22.11
C GLU A 369 22.43 -6.31 -23.53
N ALA A 370 22.72 -5.35 -24.40
CA ALA A 370 23.08 -5.62 -25.78
C ALA A 370 24.36 -4.87 -26.18
N THR A 371 25.29 -5.59 -26.80
CA THR A 371 26.50 -5.03 -27.40
C THR A 371 26.52 -5.34 -28.88
N ALA A 372 26.65 -4.31 -29.71
CA ALA A 372 26.68 -4.45 -31.16
C ALA A 372 28.06 -4.09 -31.71
N TRP A 373 28.54 -4.94 -32.63
CA TRP A 373 29.71 -4.73 -33.46
C TRP A 373 29.25 -4.69 -34.93
N PRO A 374 28.88 -3.52 -35.45
CA PRO A 374 28.34 -3.40 -36.80
C PRO A 374 29.29 -3.92 -37.89
N GLU A 375 30.59 -3.69 -37.73
CA GLU A 375 31.61 -4.10 -38.71
C GLU A 375 31.79 -5.62 -38.78
N GLU A 376 31.53 -6.32 -37.68
CA GLU A 376 31.59 -7.78 -37.60
C GLU A 376 30.23 -8.44 -37.90
N ASN A 377 29.21 -7.64 -38.24
CA ASN A 377 27.81 -8.07 -38.33
C ASN A 377 27.37 -8.91 -37.10
N ARG A 378 27.77 -8.48 -35.88
CA ARG A 378 27.57 -9.26 -34.65
C ARG A 378 26.80 -8.48 -33.59
N LEU A 379 25.88 -9.17 -32.93
CA LEU A 379 25.12 -8.73 -31.76
C LEU A 379 25.27 -9.76 -30.63
N ALA A 380 25.85 -9.34 -29.50
CA ALA A 380 25.84 -10.11 -28.27
C ALA A 380 24.74 -9.59 -27.35
N LEU A 381 23.86 -10.50 -26.94
CA LEU A 381 22.81 -10.27 -25.95
C LEU A 381 23.16 -11.04 -24.69
N ARG A 382 23.04 -10.41 -23.54
CA ARG A 382 23.20 -11.07 -22.25
C ARG A 382 22.22 -10.52 -21.25
N GLY A 383 21.89 -11.31 -20.24
CA GLY A 383 20.91 -10.88 -19.27
C GLY A 383 20.74 -11.83 -18.11
N PHE A 384 19.62 -11.64 -17.43
CA PHE A 384 19.17 -12.56 -16.41
C PHE A 384 17.68 -12.77 -16.49
N VAL A 385 17.25 -13.93 -16.03
CA VAL A 385 15.84 -14.23 -15.78
C VAL A 385 15.69 -14.81 -14.38
N ALA A 386 14.72 -14.30 -13.63
CA ALA A 386 14.34 -14.85 -12.35
C ALA A 386 12.85 -15.19 -12.40
N ALA A 387 12.52 -16.48 -12.31
CA ALA A 387 11.15 -16.97 -12.44
C ALA A 387 10.96 -18.30 -11.71
N ASP A 388 9.74 -18.53 -11.21
CA ASP A 388 9.31 -19.80 -10.62
C ASP A 388 8.09 -20.34 -11.39
N PRO A 389 8.12 -21.54 -12.01
CA PRO A 389 9.25 -22.47 -12.11
C PRO A 389 10.46 -21.88 -12.87
N PRO A 390 11.67 -22.42 -12.70
CA PRO A 390 12.85 -21.97 -13.43
C PRO A 390 12.62 -21.96 -14.95
N VAL A 391 13.10 -20.90 -15.61
CA VAL A 391 13.13 -20.86 -17.07
C VAL A 391 14.22 -21.82 -17.55
N THR A 392 13.85 -22.74 -18.44
CA THR A 392 14.78 -23.73 -19.01
C THR A 392 15.28 -23.31 -20.38
N ARG A 393 14.51 -22.50 -21.12
CA ARG A 393 14.86 -22.03 -22.47
C ARG A 393 14.39 -20.61 -22.70
N ILE A 394 15.17 -19.86 -23.48
CA ILE A 394 14.88 -18.47 -23.83
C ILE A 394 15.06 -18.32 -25.34
N ARG A 395 13.98 -17.97 -26.03
CA ARG A 395 14.00 -17.70 -27.47
C ARG A 395 13.87 -16.22 -27.71
N LEU A 396 14.71 -15.69 -28.58
CA LEU A 396 14.72 -14.28 -28.93
C LEU A 396 14.25 -14.08 -30.36
N ARG A 397 13.44 -13.06 -30.55
CA ARG A 397 12.96 -12.60 -31.85
C ARG A 397 13.16 -11.10 -31.95
N HIS A 398 13.28 -10.60 -33.17
CA HIS A 398 13.44 -9.18 -33.46
C HIS A 398 12.48 -8.78 -34.56
N GLY A 399 11.47 -7.97 -34.23
CA GLY A 399 10.41 -7.63 -35.18
C GLY A 399 9.65 -8.85 -35.69
N GLY A 400 9.44 -9.88 -34.86
CA GLY A 400 8.78 -11.14 -35.22
C GLY A 400 9.70 -12.22 -35.81
N GLU A 401 10.87 -11.84 -36.33
CA GLU A 401 11.84 -12.77 -36.92
C GLU A 401 12.71 -13.44 -35.85
N PRO A 402 12.95 -14.77 -35.90
CA PRO A 402 13.74 -15.47 -34.90
C PRO A 402 15.22 -15.06 -34.97
N LEU A 403 15.78 -14.61 -33.85
CA LEU A 403 17.22 -14.36 -33.70
C LEU A 403 17.98 -15.62 -33.29
N GLY A 404 17.36 -16.45 -32.45
CA GLY A 404 17.98 -17.66 -31.93
C GLY A 404 17.50 -18.04 -30.54
N GLU A 405 18.12 -19.08 -30.00
CA GLU A 405 17.87 -19.55 -28.63
C GLU A 405 19.09 -19.25 -27.77
N ALA A 406 18.89 -18.54 -26.66
CA ALA A 406 19.96 -18.18 -25.75
C ALA A 406 20.42 -19.38 -24.92
N GLU A 407 21.74 -19.43 -24.68
CA GLU A 407 22.35 -20.31 -23.71
C GLU A 407 22.01 -19.81 -22.30
N VAL A 408 21.36 -20.64 -21.48
CA VAL A 408 21.10 -20.33 -20.07
C VAL A 408 22.39 -20.59 -19.27
N ALA A 409 23.11 -19.51 -18.99
CA ALA A 409 24.41 -19.48 -18.33
C ALA A 409 24.27 -19.61 -16.80
N GLY A 410 23.83 -20.79 -16.35
CA GLY A 410 23.90 -21.21 -14.94
C GLY A 410 23.24 -20.26 -13.93
N ARG A 411 23.52 -20.50 -12.63
CA ARG A 411 23.01 -19.65 -11.54
C ARG A 411 23.77 -18.34 -11.45
N ARG A 412 23.07 -17.27 -11.06
CA ARG A 412 23.63 -15.94 -10.79
C ARG A 412 23.50 -15.59 -9.29
N PRO A 413 24.49 -15.95 -8.44
CA PRO A 413 24.43 -15.69 -7.00
C PRO A 413 24.32 -14.20 -6.66
N ASP A 414 24.93 -13.34 -7.47
CA ASP A 414 24.84 -11.88 -7.37
C ASP A 414 23.40 -11.36 -7.48
N LEU A 415 22.56 -12.06 -8.24
CA LEU A 415 21.13 -11.73 -8.35
C LEU A 415 20.30 -12.33 -7.23
N ALA A 416 20.79 -13.39 -6.57
CA ALA A 416 20.13 -13.92 -5.38
C ALA A 416 20.15 -12.89 -4.25
N ASP A 417 21.21 -12.08 -4.12
CA ASP A 417 21.26 -11.01 -3.13
C ASP A 417 20.35 -9.82 -3.51
N ALA A 418 20.34 -9.44 -4.80
CA ALA A 418 19.49 -8.36 -5.30
C ALA A 418 17.99 -8.74 -5.35
N PHE A 419 17.69 -10.03 -5.49
CA PHE A 419 16.36 -10.60 -5.59
C PHE A 419 16.22 -11.81 -4.66
N ALA A 420 16.41 -11.59 -3.35
CA ALA A 420 16.38 -12.63 -2.30
C ALA A 420 15.21 -13.61 -2.40
N ASP A 421 14.05 -13.13 -2.84
CA ASP A 421 12.83 -13.93 -3.01
C ASP A 421 12.95 -15.04 -4.06
N TYR A 422 13.85 -14.91 -5.03
CA TYR A 422 14.08 -15.87 -6.12
C TYR A 422 15.09 -16.95 -5.73
N GLY A 423 15.82 -16.78 -4.63
CA GLY A 423 16.82 -17.73 -4.15
C GLY A 423 17.72 -18.24 -5.28
N ARG A 424 17.59 -19.53 -5.62
CA ARG A 424 18.44 -20.24 -6.59
C ARG A 424 17.90 -20.27 -8.03
N ILE A 425 16.78 -19.59 -8.33
CA ILE A 425 16.10 -19.67 -9.64
C ILE A 425 16.44 -18.50 -10.58
N ALA A 426 17.33 -17.60 -10.16
CA ALA A 426 17.91 -16.57 -11.02
C ALA A 426 19.00 -17.19 -11.91
N THR A 427 18.78 -17.15 -13.21
CA THR A 427 19.72 -17.69 -14.21
C THR A 427 20.22 -16.59 -15.13
N GLY A 428 21.52 -16.66 -15.44
CA GLY A 428 22.10 -15.84 -16.50
C GLY A 428 21.69 -16.40 -17.86
N TRP A 429 21.70 -15.58 -18.88
CA TRP A 429 21.58 -16.06 -20.26
C TRP A 429 22.40 -15.22 -21.21
N ARG A 430 22.81 -15.82 -22.33
CA ARG A 430 23.53 -15.14 -23.41
C ARG A 430 23.16 -15.68 -24.78
N LEU A 431 23.21 -14.82 -25.79
CA LEU A 431 23.07 -15.18 -27.20
C LEU A 431 24.01 -14.31 -28.02
N ASP A 432 24.85 -14.95 -28.82
CA ASP A 432 25.60 -14.30 -29.90
C ASP A 432 24.90 -14.59 -31.23
N CYS A 433 24.55 -13.54 -31.96
CA CYS A 433 23.79 -13.65 -33.20
C CYS A 433 24.22 -12.57 -34.21
N PRO A 434 23.84 -12.69 -35.49
CA PRO A 434 24.05 -11.63 -36.48
C PRO A 434 23.31 -10.34 -36.09
N LEU A 435 23.85 -9.18 -36.48
CA LEU A 435 23.18 -7.91 -36.25
C LEU A 435 21.92 -7.81 -37.15
N PRO A 436 20.73 -7.51 -36.60
CA PRO A 436 19.52 -7.37 -37.42
C PRO A 436 19.64 -6.21 -38.41
N GLU A 437 19.19 -6.42 -39.65
CA GLU A 437 19.28 -5.42 -40.72
C GLU A 437 18.34 -4.22 -40.52
N ALA A 438 17.19 -4.45 -39.87
CA ALA A 438 16.19 -3.43 -39.59
C ALA A 438 16.14 -3.10 -38.09
N PRO A 439 15.77 -1.86 -37.70
CA PRO A 439 15.43 -1.55 -36.32
C PRO A 439 14.11 -2.22 -35.90
N GLY A 440 14.03 -2.65 -34.65
CA GLY A 440 12.84 -3.33 -34.14
C GLY A 440 12.91 -3.60 -32.64
N LEU A 441 11.82 -4.15 -32.10
CA LEU A 441 11.74 -4.52 -30.70
C LEU A 441 12.29 -5.94 -30.50
N LEU A 442 13.02 -6.13 -29.40
CA LEU A 442 13.47 -7.44 -28.97
C LEU A 442 12.34 -8.14 -28.23
N GLU A 443 11.89 -9.28 -28.74
CA GLU A 443 10.88 -10.12 -28.12
C GLU A 443 11.57 -11.33 -27.49
N VAL A 444 11.31 -11.54 -26.21
CA VAL A 444 11.87 -12.63 -25.42
C VAL A 444 10.74 -13.57 -25.03
N GLU A 445 10.73 -14.75 -25.64
CA GLU A 445 9.85 -15.86 -25.29
C GLU A 445 10.57 -16.74 -24.27
N LEU A 446 9.92 -16.95 -23.12
CA LEU A 446 10.48 -17.71 -22.01
C LEU A 446 9.73 -19.01 -21.87
N LEU A 447 10.46 -20.11 -21.76
CA LEU A 447 9.87 -21.44 -21.64
C LEU A 447 10.34 -22.11 -20.34
N ASP A 448 9.42 -22.81 -19.69
CA ASP A 448 9.71 -23.76 -18.62
C ASP A 448 9.47 -25.19 -19.11
N GLU A 449 9.62 -26.18 -18.23
CA GLU A 449 9.36 -27.60 -18.56
C GLU A 449 7.92 -27.88 -19.00
N THR A 450 6.98 -26.98 -18.68
CA THR A 450 5.55 -27.11 -19.03
C THR A 450 5.17 -26.35 -20.30
N GLY A 451 6.08 -25.54 -20.86
CA GLY A 451 5.88 -24.81 -22.12
C GLY A 451 6.09 -23.29 -22.01
N PRO A 452 5.53 -22.50 -22.95
CA PRO A 452 5.69 -21.05 -22.97
C PRO A 452 5.08 -20.36 -21.75
N ARG A 453 5.86 -19.47 -21.11
CA ARG A 453 5.42 -18.61 -19.99
C ARG A 453 4.95 -17.22 -20.43
N GLY A 454 5.09 -16.92 -21.72
CA GLY A 454 4.71 -15.65 -22.34
C GLY A 454 5.89 -14.96 -23.03
N ILE A 455 5.55 -13.87 -23.72
CA ILE A 455 6.49 -13.03 -24.47
C ILE A 455 6.69 -11.72 -23.71
N ARG A 456 7.92 -11.21 -23.71
CA ARG A 456 8.26 -9.89 -23.20
C ARG A 456 8.95 -9.07 -24.28
N THR A 457 8.50 -7.84 -24.44
CA THR A 457 9.11 -6.91 -25.38
C THR A 457 10.06 -6.00 -24.62
N LEU A 458 11.31 -5.93 -25.07
CA LEU A 458 12.38 -5.18 -24.41
C LEU A 458 12.97 -4.14 -25.37
N HIS A 459 13.41 -3.03 -24.77
CA HIS A 459 14.24 -2.02 -25.42
C HIS A 459 15.67 -2.18 -24.89
N PRO A 460 16.51 -2.99 -25.55
CA PRO A 460 17.87 -3.19 -25.06
C PRO A 460 18.64 -1.86 -25.10
N ARG A 461 19.39 -1.57 -24.04
CA ARG A 461 20.41 -0.50 -24.09
C ARG A 461 21.54 -1.02 -24.96
N MET A 462 21.68 -0.47 -26.15
CA MET A 462 22.73 -0.84 -27.09
C MET A 462 23.99 -0.02 -26.83
N THR A 463 25.09 -0.69 -26.51
CA THR A 463 26.42 -0.08 -26.57
C THR A 463 27.04 -0.42 -27.93
N ARG A 464 27.40 0.61 -28.71
CA ARG A 464 28.16 0.44 -29.95
C ARG A 464 29.65 0.50 -29.63
N VAL A 465 30.39 -0.51 -30.09
CA VAL A 465 31.86 -0.51 -30.01
C VAL A 465 32.40 -0.09 -31.38
N THR A 466 33.14 1.01 -31.42
CA THR A 466 33.94 1.41 -32.59
C THR A 466 35.33 0.79 -32.48
N PRO A 467 35.95 0.32 -33.58
CA PRO A 467 37.34 -0.10 -33.56
C PRO A 467 38.23 1.04 -33.09
N GLY A 468 39.21 0.72 -32.25
CA GLY A 468 40.26 1.63 -31.80
C GLY A 468 41.49 1.61 -32.69
#